data_AF-A0A4Z0YBB1-F1
#
_entry.id   AF-A0A4Z0YBB1-F1
#
_cell.length_a   1.000
_cell.length_b   1.000
_cell.length_c   1.000
_cell.angle_alpha   90.00
_cell.angle_beta   90.00
_cell.angle_gamma   90.00
#
_symmetry.space_group_name_H-M   'P 1'
#
loop_
_entity.id
_entity.type
_entity.pdbx_description
1 polymer ?
#
loop_
_entity_poly.entity_id
_entity_poly.type
_entity_poly.pdbx_seq_one_letter_code
_entity_poly.pdbx_strand_id
1 'polypeptide(L)'
;MSKLPIKVQVGIRDAWDNQDAPVQKAIKNMKEVIGVGVFVNPEWPLLLAELDSFYPDKGILVPSVAAAVEACCTALTTLADDEANAEWADTLLEQTESHVRFFLEVRVNALPLRPHATKLTYHEQVSKSRDMGMTWSNQRRGLIISLPKSVAPSKSYMLSFFTGNLLKIFDVKPKHATSSNNEPASVDDWADVTVDNKTGNAAVIEIPQRHAIAQQPPVFDMIPDIETIPRPDELLLKPPYHLIVRDFNSSSTEVQCSHSPTLQFLSDYLKKWARTNHNNTNRPPLAEVKLHQSAFGLGVVYDRLTVATESRYTAQEVSPTMLLSLIEGVMGYKMISNDGPFWTFRRDVEFKSSRY
;
A
#
# COMPACT_ATOMS: atom_id res chain seq x y z
N MET A 1 -12.72 -0.36 -13.19
CA MET A 1 -13.33 0.61 -12.27
C MET A 1 -14.54 -0.03 -11.61
N SER A 2 -14.40 -0.52 -10.38
CA SER A 2 -15.52 -1.07 -9.62
C SER A 2 -16.46 0.07 -9.20
N LYS A 3 -17.68 0.10 -9.77
CA LYS A 3 -18.68 1.12 -9.45
C LYS A 3 -19.18 0.88 -8.01
N LEU A 4 -19.01 1.87 -7.12
CA LEU A 4 -19.48 1.79 -5.73
C LEU A 4 -21.00 1.53 -5.67
N PRO A 5 -21.52 0.79 -4.67
CA PRO A 5 -22.96 0.61 -4.50
C PRO A 5 -23.69 1.94 -4.31
N ILE A 6 -24.94 2.03 -4.80
CA ILE A 6 -25.75 3.27 -4.77
C ILE A 6 -25.87 3.85 -3.35
N LYS A 7 -26.10 3.01 -2.34
CA LYS A 7 -26.18 3.47 -0.94
C LYS A 7 -24.90 4.18 -0.46
N VAL A 8 -23.73 3.69 -0.89
CA VAL A 8 -22.43 4.28 -0.55
C VAL A 8 -22.27 5.60 -1.29
N GLN A 9 -22.63 5.67 -2.58
CA GLN A 9 -22.59 6.92 -3.34
C GLN A 9 -23.49 8.01 -2.75
N VAL A 10 -24.70 7.64 -2.33
CA VAL A 10 -25.63 8.55 -1.62
C VAL A 10 -25.04 9.00 -0.29
N GLY A 11 -24.45 8.08 0.48
CA GLY A 11 -23.75 8.41 1.72
C GLY A 11 -22.58 9.38 1.51
N ILE A 12 -21.78 9.21 0.44
CA ILE A 12 -20.68 10.12 0.09
C ILE A 12 -21.25 11.50 -0.23
N ARG A 13 -22.26 11.58 -1.08
CA ARG A 13 -22.89 12.85 -1.42
C ARG A 13 -23.43 13.57 -0.19
N ASP A 14 -24.15 12.87 0.68
CA ASP A 14 -24.93 13.49 1.76
C ASP A 14 -24.10 13.76 3.01
N ALA A 15 -23.17 12.87 3.36
CA ALA A 15 -22.39 12.94 4.60
C ALA A 15 -20.93 13.37 4.40
N TRP A 16 -20.39 13.34 3.17
CA TRP A 16 -18.99 13.71 2.88
C TRP A 16 -18.88 14.91 1.95
N ASP A 17 -19.43 14.88 0.74
CA ASP A 17 -19.25 15.94 -0.27
C ASP A 17 -20.12 17.18 0.00
N ASN A 18 -21.26 17.00 0.66
CA ASN A 18 -22.13 18.12 1.02
C ASN A 18 -21.37 19.12 1.91
N GLN A 19 -21.24 20.37 1.44
CA GLN A 19 -20.55 21.44 2.18
C GLN A 19 -21.21 21.75 3.53
N ASP A 20 -22.51 21.45 3.67
CA ASP A 20 -23.22 21.57 4.93
C ASP A 20 -23.05 20.38 5.86
N ALA A 21 -22.42 19.29 5.41
CA ALA A 21 -22.16 18.13 6.22
C ALA A 21 -21.26 18.48 7.42
N PRO A 22 -21.47 17.86 8.59
CA PRO A 22 -20.67 18.13 9.79
C PRO A 22 -19.16 17.98 9.57
N VAL A 23 -18.73 16.98 8.78
CA VAL A 23 -17.31 16.75 8.47
C VAL A 23 -16.68 17.90 7.67
N GLN A 24 -17.39 18.45 6.68
CA GLN A 24 -16.88 19.57 5.88
C GLN A 24 -16.80 20.85 6.72
N LYS A 25 -17.77 21.07 7.62
CA LYS A 25 -17.74 22.17 8.59
C LYS A 25 -16.55 22.04 9.54
N ALA A 26 -16.27 20.84 10.04
CA ALA A 26 -15.12 20.59 10.91
C ALA A 26 -13.78 20.78 10.19
N ILE A 27 -13.65 20.31 8.94
CA ILE A 27 -12.46 20.51 8.10
C ILE A 27 -12.23 22.01 7.83
N LYS A 28 -13.30 22.74 7.50
CA LYS A 28 -13.23 24.19 7.26
C LYS A 28 -12.81 24.96 8.52
N ASN A 29 -13.41 24.64 9.67
CA ASN A 29 -13.06 25.26 10.94
C ASN A 29 -11.60 25.01 11.31
N MET A 30 -11.14 23.76 11.16
CA MET A 30 -9.74 23.40 11.40
C MET A 30 -8.78 24.19 10.50
N LYS A 31 -9.12 24.35 9.21
CA LYS A 31 -8.34 25.18 8.28
C LYS A 31 -8.29 26.65 8.72
N GLU A 32 -9.40 27.20 9.23
CA GLU A 32 -9.47 28.59 9.70
C GLU A 32 -8.62 28.80 10.96
N VAL A 33 -8.62 27.86 11.90
CA VAL A 33 -7.84 27.95 13.15
C VAL A 33 -6.35 27.71 12.92
N ILE A 34 -5.98 26.66 12.18
CA ILE A 34 -4.57 26.29 11.98
C ILE A 34 -3.91 27.13 10.88
N GLY A 35 -4.69 27.74 9.98
CA GLY A 35 -4.19 28.61 8.91
C GLY A 35 -3.55 27.88 7.72
N VAL A 36 -3.55 26.54 7.72
CA VAL A 36 -3.04 25.70 6.62
C VAL A 36 -4.16 24.84 6.02
N GLY A 37 -4.01 24.44 4.77
CA GLY A 37 -5.04 23.62 4.12
C GLY A 37 -5.11 22.20 4.71
N VAL A 38 -6.32 21.64 4.75
CA VAL A 38 -6.56 20.29 5.27
C VAL A 38 -6.99 19.38 4.12
N PHE A 39 -6.29 18.26 3.95
CA PHE A 39 -6.58 17.28 2.91
C PHE A 39 -6.97 15.94 3.51
N VAL A 40 -8.15 15.46 3.15
CA VAL A 40 -8.64 14.13 3.51
C VAL A 40 -9.18 13.47 2.26
N ASN A 41 -8.55 12.38 1.81
CA ASN A 41 -8.98 11.63 0.64
C ASN A 41 -9.30 10.18 1.02
N PRO A 42 -10.56 9.86 1.37
CA PRO A 42 -10.95 8.50 1.71
C PRO A 42 -11.00 7.60 0.49
N GLU A 43 -10.31 6.46 0.57
CA GLU A 43 -10.37 5.43 -0.45
C GLU A 43 -11.64 4.56 -0.30
N TRP A 44 -12.79 5.11 -0.68
CA TRP A 44 -14.10 4.49 -0.51
C TRP A 44 -14.22 3.05 -1.01
N PRO A 45 -13.67 2.65 -2.18
CA PRO A 45 -13.74 1.27 -2.63
C PRO A 45 -13.01 0.30 -1.70
N LEU A 46 -11.87 0.72 -1.16
CA LEU A 46 -11.07 -0.09 -0.21
C LEU A 46 -11.77 -0.18 1.14
N LEU A 47 -12.21 0.97 1.68
CA LEU A 47 -12.93 1.02 2.95
C LEU A 47 -14.18 0.14 2.89
N LEU A 48 -14.90 0.17 1.78
CA LEU A 48 -16.02 -0.74 1.54
C LEU A 48 -15.55 -2.20 1.50
N ALA A 49 -14.56 -2.55 0.68
CA ALA A 49 -14.10 -3.94 0.56
C ALA A 49 -13.70 -4.56 1.91
N GLU A 50 -13.05 -3.79 2.78
CA GLU A 50 -12.54 -4.25 4.06
C GLU A 50 -13.56 -4.19 5.22
N LEU A 51 -14.51 -3.25 5.17
CA LEU A 51 -15.47 -3.02 6.26
C LEU A 51 -16.89 -3.52 5.98
N ASP A 52 -17.26 -3.80 4.72
CA ASP A 52 -18.64 -4.18 4.34
C ASP A 52 -19.18 -5.38 5.13
N SER A 53 -18.33 -6.36 5.45
CA SER A 53 -18.73 -7.55 6.23
C SER A 53 -18.97 -7.27 7.71
N PHE A 54 -18.50 -6.12 8.23
CA PHE A 54 -18.61 -5.73 9.64
C PHE A 54 -19.69 -4.68 9.88
N TYR A 55 -20.17 -4.01 8.83
CA TYR A 55 -21.21 -2.99 8.91
C TYR A 55 -22.56 -3.58 8.50
N PRO A 56 -23.53 -3.71 9.42
CA PRO A 56 -24.80 -4.37 9.13
C PRO A 56 -25.65 -3.62 8.09
N ASP A 57 -25.44 -2.30 7.92
CA ASP A 57 -26.02 -1.52 6.83
C ASP A 57 -24.94 -0.70 6.11
N LYS A 58 -24.87 -0.89 4.78
CA LYS A 58 -23.96 -0.17 3.88
C LYS A 58 -24.19 1.35 3.90
N GLY A 59 -25.39 1.78 4.31
CA GLY A 59 -25.71 3.19 4.50
C GLY A 59 -25.00 3.85 5.69
N ILE A 60 -24.46 3.07 6.63
CA ILE A 60 -23.84 3.57 7.86
C ILE A 60 -22.32 3.76 7.70
N LEU A 61 -21.68 3.03 6.76
CA LEU A 61 -20.23 3.10 6.54
C LEU A 61 -19.75 4.54 6.33
N VAL A 62 -20.33 5.24 5.37
CA VAL A 62 -19.88 6.60 5.02
C VAL A 62 -20.14 7.60 6.15
N PRO A 63 -21.34 7.66 6.77
CA PRO A 63 -21.55 8.48 7.96
C PRO A 63 -20.60 8.17 9.12
N SER A 64 -20.23 6.90 9.34
CA SER A 64 -19.28 6.53 10.39
C SER A 64 -17.87 7.02 10.11
N VAL A 65 -17.40 6.88 8.87
CA VAL A 65 -16.09 7.41 8.44
C VAL A 65 -16.07 8.94 8.53
N ALA A 66 -17.14 9.60 8.07
CA ALA A 66 -17.31 11.04 8.20
C ALA A 66 -17.28 11.50 9.66
N ALA A 67 -17.97 10.79 10.55
CA ALA A 67 -17.99 11.11 11.98
C ALA A 67 -16.62 10.92 12.66
N ALA A 68 -15.83 9.93 12.23
CA ALA A 68 -14.46 9.74 12.73
C ALA A 68 -13.55 10.91 12.34
N VAL A 69 -13.59 11.32 11.07
CA VAL A 69 -12.82 12.46 10.58
C VAL A 69 -13.30 13.76 11.23
N GLU A 70 -14.62 13.96 11.33
CA GLU A 70 -15.20 15.11 12.02
C GLU A 70 -14.73 15.21 13.46
N ALA A 71 -14.80 14.10 14.23
CA ALA A 71 -14.36 14.07 15.61
C ALA A 71 -12.86 14.36 15.74
N CYS A 72 -12.05 13.86 14.82
CA CYS A 72 -10.61 14.11 14.80
C CYS A 72 -10.29 15.58 14.49
N CYS A 73 -10.90 16.16 13.45
CA CYS A 73 -10.75 17.57 13.11
C CYS A 73 -11.23 18.47 14.24
N THR A 74 -12.35 18.14 14.89
CA THR A 74 -12.87 18.89 16.05
C THR A 74 -11.87 18.86 17.19
N ALA A 75 -11.37 17.68 17.56
CA ALA A 75 -10.39 17.54 18.63
C ALA A 75 -9.06 18.27 18.32
N LEU A 76 -8.59 18.20 17.07
CA LEU A 76 -7.42 18.94 16.60
C LEU A 76 -7.62 20.44 16.71
N THR A 77 -8.79 20.94 16.27
CA THR A 77 -9.12 22.36 16.34
C THR A 77 -9.16 22.85 17.79
N THR A 78 -9.83 22.10 18.68
CA THR A 78 -9.88 22.45 20.11
C THR A 78 -8.51 22.47 20.76
N LEU A 79 -7.62 21.54 20.40
CA LEU A 79 -6.26 21.52 20.94
C LEU A 79 -5.40 22.65 20.37
N ALA A 80 -5.51 22.95 19.07
CA ALA A 80 -4.73 24.00 18.43
C ALA A 80 -5.15 25.42 18.85
N ASP A 81 -6.42 25.61 19.21
CA ASP A 81 -6.97 26.92 19.67
C ASP A 81 -6.69 27.20 21.17
N ASP A 82 -6.26 26.18 21.92
CA ASP A 82 -5.95 26.32 23.34
C ASP A 82 -4.49 26.78 23.54
N GLU A 83 -4.31 27.98 24.10
CA GLU A 83 -3.00 28.58 24.40
C GLU A 83 -2.10 27.67 25.23
N ALA A 84 -2.66 26.79 26.06
CA ALA A 84 -1.88 25.82 26.84
C ALA A 84 -1.14 24.79 25.97
N ASN A 85 -1.56 24.61 24.71
CA ASN A 85 -0.99 23.65 23.77
C ASN A 85 -0.22 24.33 22.62
N ALA A 86 0.15 25.61 22.75
CA ALA A 86 0.83 26.37 21.69
C ALA A 86 2.08 25.66 21.13
N GLU A 87 2.95 25.12 22.00
CA GLU A 87 4.15 24.38 21.57
C GLU A 87 3.83 23.13 20.74
N TRP A 88 2.74 22.44 21.09
CA TRP A 88 2.29 21.27 20.34
C TRP A 88 1.68 21.68 18.98
N ALA A 89 0.96 22.80 18.92
CA ALA A 89 0.40 23.35 17.69
C ALA A 89 1.52 23.79 16.72
N ASP A 90 2.59 24.42 17.23
CA ASP A 90 3.77 24.76 16.44
C ASP A 90 4.45 23.51 15.88
N THR A 91 4.62 22.47 16.71
CA THR A 91 5.16 21.18 16.27
C THR A 91 4.31 20.56 15.15
N LEU A 92 2.98 20.63 15.25
CA LEU A 92 2.07 20.16 14.21
C LEU A 92 2.27 20.94 12.89
N LEU A 93 2.45 22.26 12.96
CA LEU A 93 2.68 23.11 11.79
C LEU A 93 4.04 22.84 11.12
N GLU A 94 5.10 22.68 11.91
CA GLU A 94 6.43 22.32 11.41
C GLU A 94 6.41 20.98 10.64
N GLN A 95 5.68 20.00 11.17
CA GLN A 95 5.61 18.66 10.58
C GLN A 95 4.71 18.60 9.32
N THR A 96 3.83 19.57 9.10
CA THR A 96 2.81 19.53 8.03
C THR A 96 3.19 20.27 6.74
N GLU A 97 4.37 20.91 6.67
CA GLU A 97 4.95 21.54 5.47
C GLU A 97 3.91 22.12 4.48
N SER A 98 3.03 23.01 4.97
CA SER A 98 1.93 23.73 4.28
C SER A 98 0.52 23.14 4.33
N HIS A 99 0.33 21.85 4.64
CA HIS A 99 -1.02 21.25 4.68
C HIS A 99 -1.12 20.07 5.66
N VAL A 100 -2.21 19.99 6.44
CA VAL A 100 -2.49 18.80 7.26
C VAL A 100 -3.14 17.72 6.41
N ARG A 101 -2.52 16.54 6.35
CA ARG A 101 -3.03 15.38 5.61
C ARG A 101 -3.58 14.33 6.56
N PHE A 102 -4.75 13.79 6.21
CA PHE A 102 -5.37 12.67 6.91
C PHE A 102 -5.43 11.46 5.98
N PHE A 103 -4.92 10.33 6.48
CA PHE A 103 -4.98 9.03 5.83
C PHE A 103 -5.90 8.11 6.61
N LEU A 104 -6.85 7.48 5.91
CA LEU A 104 -7.77 6.52 6.50
C LEU A 104 -7.30 5.10 6.17
N GLU A 105 -7.04 4.31 7.20
CA GLU A 105 -6.63 2.92 7.06
C GLU A 105 -7.57 2.01 7.85
N VAL A 106 -7.73 0.77 7.39
CA VAL A 106 -8.45 -0.25 8.17
C VAL A 106 -7.41 -1.02 8.98
N ARG A 107 -7.65 -1.20 10.30
CA ARG A 107 -6.75 -2.04 11.10
C ARG A 107 -6.74 -3.46 10.55
N VAL A 108 -5.60 -3.86 10.00
CA VAL A 108 -5.32 -5.26 9.69
C VAL A 108 -4.91 -5.92 10.99
N ASN A 109 -5.59 -7.00 11.37
CA ASN A 109 -5.12 -7.87 12.44
C ASN A 109 -3.69 -8.27 12.08
N ALA A 110 -2.70 -7.81 12.84
CA ALA A 110 -1.34 -8.27 12.66
C ALA A 110 -1.36 -9.80 12.84
N LEU A 111 -1.33 -10.55 11.73
CA LEU A 111 -1.06 -11.97 11.79
C LEU A 111 0.32 -12.10 12.42
N PRO A 112 0.49 -12.98 13.43
CA PRO A 112 1.77 -13.12 14.10
C PRO A 112 2.78 -13.73 13.13
N LEU A 113 3.57 -12.87 12.49
CA LEU A 113 4.84 -13.22 11.88
C LEU A 113 5.82 -13.57 13.02
N ARG A 114 5.71 -14.76 13.60
CA ARG A 114 6.77 -15.48 14.36
C ARG A 114 6.22 -16.78 14.98
N PRO A 115 6.78 -17.97 14.67
CA PRO A 115 6.37 -19.23 15.30
C PRO A 115 6.77 -19.43 16.77
N HIS A 116 7.38 -18.44 17.44
CA HIS A 116 8.01 -18.66 18.76
C HIS A 116 7.71 -17.61 19.85
N ALA A 117 6.64 -16.82 19.72
CA ALA A 117 6.23 -15.96 20.84
C ALA A 117 5.30 -16.71 21.81
N THR A 118 5.74 -16.78 23.06
CA THR A 118 5.17 -17.48 24.20
C THR A 118 3.70 -17.11 24.45
N LYS A 119 2.92 -18.12 24.86
CA LYS A 119 1.45 -18.19 25.04
C LYS A 119 0.79 -17.13 25.96
N LEU A 120 1.54 -16.15 26.47
CA LEU A 120 1.03 -15.09 27.37
C LEU A 120 0.64 -13.80 26.63
N THR A 121 0.97 -13.64 25.34
CA THR A 121 0.64 -12.43 24.55
C THR A 121 -0.61 -12.58 23.68
N TYR A 122 -1.39 -13.65 23.85
CA TYR A 122 -2.60 -13.86 23.04
C TYR A 122 -3.83 -13.10 23.59
N HIS A 123 -3.95 -12.95 24.91
CA HIS A 123 -5.11 -12.28 25.50
C HIS A 123 -5.05 -10.73 25.40
N GLU A 124 -3.86 -10.15 25.31
CA GLU A 124 -3.71 -8.68 25.25
C GLU A 124 -3.78 -8.12 23.81
N GLN A 125 -3.38 -8.89 22.80
CA GLN A 125 -3.43 -8.45 21.40
C GLN A 125 -4.81 -8.62 20.74
N VAL A 126 -5.58 -9.63 21.14
CA VAL A 126 -6.95 -9.82 20.61
C VAL A 126 -7.89 -8.72 21.14
N SER A 127 -7.64 -8.18 22.33
CA SER A 127 -8.44 -7.09 22.90
C SER A 127 -8.20 -5.73 22.23
N LYS A 128 -6.98 -5.44 21.75
CA LYS A 128 -6.65 -4.17 21.04
C LYS A 128 -7.10 -4.14 19.58
N SER A 129 -7.66 -5.24 19.07
CA SER A 129 -8.09 -5.38 17.67
C SER A 129 -9.47 -4.75 17.38
N ARG A 130 -10.23 -4.36 18.41
CA ARG A 130 -11.58 -3.78 18.30
C ARG A 130 -11.63 -2.27 18.43
N ASP A 131 -10.51 -1.65 18.78
CA ASP A 131 -10.47 -0.22 19.09
C ASP A 131 -9.91 0.59 17.91
N MET A 132 -10.37 1.83 17.83
CA MET A 132 -9.89 2.83 16.89
C MET A 132 -8.39 3.11 17.12
N GLY A 133 -7.66 3.43 16.05
CA GLY A 133 -6.25 3.80 16.11
C GLY A 133 -5.99 5.20 15.59
N MET A 134 -4.94 5.84 16.09
CA MET A 134 -4.44 7.09 15.55
C MET A 134 -2.92 7.15 15.73
N THR A 135 -2.20 7.53 14.68
CA THR A 135 -0.73 7.67 14.69
C THR A 135 -0.29 8.74 13.71
N TRP A 136 0.82 9.42 13.99
CA TRP A 136 1.50 10.28 13.03
C TRP A 136 2.42 9.46 12.10
N SER A 137 2.44 9.78 10.81
CA SER A 137 3.38 9.20 9.84
C SER A 137 4.37 10.25 9.38
N ASN A 138 5.64 10.11 9.80
CA ASN A 138 6.73 10.97 9.31
C ASN A 138 6.96 10.80 7.80
N GLN A 139 6.79 9.57 7.29
CA GLN A 139 7.01 9.27 5.87
C GLN A 139 5.93 9.91 4.98
N ARG A 140 4.66 9.87 5.41
CA ARG A 140 3.54 10.46 4.66
C ARG A 140 3.22 11.91 5.07
N ARG A 141 3.91 12.42 6.09
CA ARG A 141 3.70 13.74 6.72
C ARG A 141 2.23 14.01 7.00
N GLY A 142 1.59 13.11 7.73
CA GLY A 142 0.17 13.24 8.04
C GLY A 142 -0.32 12.26 9.09
N LEU A 143 -1.56 12.49 9.52
CA LEU A 143 -2.24 11.71 10.53
C LEU A 143 -2.90 10.48 9.91
N ILE A 144 -2.61 9.30 10.46
CA ILE A 144 -3.28 8.06 10.09
C ILE A 144 -4.38 7.79 11.11
N ILE A 145 -5.63 7.73 10.64
CA ILE A 145 -6.79 7.27 11.42
C ILE A 145 -7.06 5.81 11.03
N SER A 146 -6.91 4.91 11.99
CA SER A 146 -7.18 3.49 11.78
C SER A 146 -8.59 3.12 12.25
N LEU A 147 -9.43 2.69 11.31
CA LEU A 147 -10.80 2.26 11.56
C LEU A 147 -10.83 0.79 12.03
N PRO A 148 -11.65 0.45 13.05
CA PRO A 148 -11.73 -0.91 13.55
C PRO A 148 -12.54 -1.82 12.59
N LYS A 149 -12.15 -3.10 12.51
CA LYS A 149 -12.94 -4.16 11.85
C LYS A 149 -14.09 -4.65 12.75
N SER A 150 -14.93 -3.71 13.19
CA SER A 150 -16.10 -3.96 14.03
C SER A 150 -17.15 -2.88 13.79
N VAL A 151 -18.30 -2.99 14.46
CA VAL A 151 -19.31 -1.91 14.47
C VAL A 151 -18.65 -0.59 14.83
N ALA A 152 -18.95 0.47 14.06
CA ALA A 152 -18.39 1.79 14.28
C ALA A 152 -18.68 2.29 15.70
N PRO A 153 -17.67 2.84 16.41
CA PRO A 153 -17.89 3.46 17.71
C PRO A 153 -18.83 4.67 17.63
N SER A 154 -19.43 5.03 18.76
CA SER A 154 -20.25 6.26 18.83
C SER A 154 -19.38 7.51 18.63
N LYS A 155 -20.00 8.58 18.12
CA LYS A 155 -19.32 9.87 17.92
C LYS A 155 -18.72 10.44 19.21
N SER A 156 -19.40 10.30 20.33
CA SER A 156 -18.89 10.73 21.65
C SER A 156 -17.63 9.98 22.04
N TYR A 157 -17.60 8.66 21.84
CA TYR A 157 -16.41 7.85 22.09
C TYR A 157 -15.25 8.28 21.18
N MET A 158 -15.52 8.50 19.88
CA MET A 158 -14.49 8.92 18.92
C MET A 158 -13.87 10.26 19.31
N LEU A 159 -14.68 11.25 19.69
CA LEU A 159 -14.19 12.55 20.13
C LEU A 159 -13.31 12.43 21.38
N SER A 160 -13.78 11.75 22.43
CA SER A 160 -12.99 11.53 23.65
C SER A 160 -11.69 10.78 23.37
N PHE A 161 -11.72 9.79 22.47
CA PHE A 161 -10.52 9.07 22.06
C PHE A 161 -9.50 10.00 21.39
N PHE A 162 -9.93 10.82 20.42
CA PHE A 162 -9.00 11.69 19.71
C PHE A 162 -8.42 12.77 20.62
N THR A 163 -9.24 13.45 21.42
CA THR A 163 -8.77 14.45 22.39
C THR A 163 -7.73 13.87 23.36
N GLY A 164 -7.93 12.64 23.85
CA GLY A 164 -7.00 11.99 24.79
C GLY A 164 -5.69 11.46 24.18
N ASN A 165 -5.64 11.28 22.85
CA ASN A 165 -4.49 10.68 22.16
C ASN A 165 -3.73 11.67 21.25
N LEU A 166 -4.34 12.78 20.83
CA LEU A 166 -3.74 13.75 19.89
C LEU A 166 -2.47 14.40 20.45
N LEU A 167 -2.44 14.72 21.74
CA LEU A 167 -1.25 15.28 22.37
C LEU A 167 -0.05 14.32 22.35
N LYS A 168 -0.29 13.01 22.22
CA LYS A 168 0.74 11.97 22.27
C LYS A 168 1.22 11.51 20.89
N ILE A 169 0.71 12.08 19.80
CA ILE A 169 1.02 11.59 18.44
C ILE A 169 2.48 11.79 18.04
N PHE A 170 3.15 12.77 18.66
CA PHE A 170 4.57 13.05 18.44
C PHE A 170 5.50 12.37 19.46
N ASP A 171 4.94 11.78 20.53
CA ASP A 171 5.71 11.11 21.60
C ASP A 171 6.27 9.73 21.19
N VAL A 172 6.24 9.39 19.90
CA VAL A 172 6.73 8.11 19.41
C VAL A 172 8.25 8.08 19.51
N LYS A 173 8.75 7.58 20.66
CA LYS A 173 10.14 7.14 20.78
C LYS A 173 10.43 6.12 19.67
N PRO A 174 11.46 6.33 18.84
CA PRO A 174 11.85 5.32 17.88
C PRO A 174 12.22 4.05 18.65
N LYS A 175 11.44 2.98 18.47
CA LYS A 175 11.90 1.63 18.81
C LYS A 175 12.88 1.19 17.73
N HIS A 176 14.03 1.86 17.68
CA HIS A 176 15.21 1.26 17.09
C HIS A 176 15.80 0.27 18.09
N ALA A 177 16.13 -0.90 17.56
CA ALA A 177 16.85 -1.93 18.24
C ALA A 177 18.06 -1.36 18.98
N THR A 178 18.23 -1.79 20.24
CA THR A 178 19.48 -1.70 20.97
C THR A 178 20.64 -2.21 20.11
N SER A 179 21.55 -1.31 19.77
CA SER A 179 22.97 -1.63 19.54
C SER A 179 23.76 -0.38 19.90
N SER A 180 24.55 -0.55 20.95
CA SER A 180 25.40 0.44 21.61
C SER A 180 26.59 0.90 20.76
N ASN A 181 26.90 2.19 20.87
CA ASN A 181 28.20 2.88 20.84
C ASN A 181 29.26 2.45 19.80
N ASN A 182 29.54 3.35 18.85
CA ASN A 182 30.73 4.22 18.87
C ASN A 182 30.63 5.30 17.76
N GLU A 183 30.87 6.57 18.12
CA GLU A 183 31.02 7.73 17.22
C GLU A 183 32.45 7.76 16.55
N PRO A 184 32.87 8.83 15.83
CA PRO A 184 32.46 9.23 14.48
C PRO A 184 33.67 9.52 13.54
N ALA A 185 33.44 9.57 12.23
CA ALA A 185 34.27 10.28 11.24
C ALA A 185 33.38 10.48 9.99
N SER A 186 32.81 11.67 9.76
CA SER A 186 33.34 12.84 9.04
C SER A 186 33.69 12.59 7.56
N VAL A 187 33.27 13.57 6.74
CA VAL A 187 33.63 13.89 5.35
C VAL A 187 32.71 13.22 4.30
N ASP A 188 31.69 13.89 3.75
CA ASP A 188 31.65 15.01 2.76
C ASP A 188 31.61 14.51 1.31
N ASP A 189 30.89 15.25 0.46
CA ASP A 189 30.67 15.11 -1.00
C ASP A 189 29.91 13.84 -1.47
N TRP A 190 28.92 13.88 -2.38
CA TRP A 190 28.87 14.59 -3.66
C TRP A 190 27.45 15.05 -3.99
N ALA A 191 27.22 16.36 -4.05
CA ALA A 191 26.19 16.99 -4.85
C ALA A 191 26.90 17.90 -5.85
N ASP A 192 26.96 17.50 -7.11
CA ASP A 192 27.50 18.35 -8.17
C ASP A 192 26.51 18.40 -9.33
N VAL A 193 25.81 19.53 -9.42
CA VAL A 193 24.89 19.89 -10.50
C VAL A 193 25.61 20.94 -11.33
N THR A 194 26.00 20.58 -12.54
CA THR A 194 26.46 21.56 -13.54
C THR A 194 25.34 21.78 -14.56
N VAL A 195 24.90 23.04 -14.63
CA VAL A 195 23.94 23.54 -15.62
C VAL A 195 24.77 24.22 -16.71
N ASP A 196 24.77 23.68 -17.93
CA ASP A 196 25.38 24.37 -19.07
C ASP A 196 24.32 25.20 -19.79
N ASN A 197 24.55 26.50 -19.79
CA ASN A 197 23.67 27.53 -20.30
C ASN A 197 24.44 28.28 -21.38
N LYS A 198 24.42 27.76 -22.62
CA LYS A 198 24.94 28.44 -23.82
C LYS A 198 24.43 27.73 -25.08
N THR A 199 23.39 28.29 -25.68
CA THR A 199 23.38 28.86 -27.05
C THR A 199 21.93 29.03 -27.48
N GLY A 200 21.37 30.19 -27.17
CA GLY A 200 20.15 30.64 -27.84
C GLY A 200 20.45 30.87 -29.32
N ASN A 201 19.74 30.17 -30.20
CA ASN A 201 19.38 30.67 -31.52
C ASN A 201 18.15 29.90 -32.04
N ALA A 202 17.09 30.67 -32.28
CA ALA A 202 15.90 30.22 -32.97
C ALA A 202 16.21 30.03 -34.46
N ALA A 203 15.87 28.87 -35.01
CA ALA A 203 15.75 28.68 -36.46
C ALA A 203 14.53 27.82 -36.75
N VAL A 204 13.48 28.50 -37.20
CA VAL A 204 12.27 27.94 -37.81
C VAL A 204 12.67 27.29 -39.13
N ILE A 205 12.37 26.01 -39.29
CA ILE A 205 12.34 25.35 -40.61
C ILE A 205 11.00 24.65 -40.74
N GLU A 206 10.04 25.36 -41.34
CA GLU A 206 8.82 24.79 -41.93
C GLU A 206 9.16 24.21 -43.31
N ILE A 207 8.88 22.92 -43.55
CA ILE A 207 8.51 22.39 -44.88
C ILE A 207 7.49 21.24 -44.67
N PRO A 208 6.47 21.07 -45.54
CA PRO A 208 5.18 20.51 -45.15
C PRO A 208 4.87 19.08 -45.66
N GLN A 209 3.79 18.53 -45.07
CA GLN A 209 2.81 17.55 -45.60
C GLN A 209 3.02 16.02 -45.46
N ARG A 210 2.14 15.46 -44.60
CA ARG A 210 1.17 14.35 -44.80
C ARG A 210 1.69 12.96 -45.21
N HIS A 211 1.62 11.99 -44.30
CA HIS A 211 0.50 11.03 -44.13
C HIS A 211 0.81 9.92 -43.10
N ALA A 212 -0.26 9.33 -42.55
CA ALA A 212 -0.35 8.19 -41.63
C ALA A 212 -0.07 8.47 -40.12
N ILE A 213 -1.16 8.72 -39.39
CA ILE A 213 -1.22 8.69 -37.92
C ILE A 213 -1.06 7.22 -37.49
N ALA A 214 0.18 6.80 -37.23
CA ALA A 214 0.45 5.77 -36.25
C ALA A 214 0.54 6.47 -34.89
N GLN A 215 -0.30 6.09 -33.93
CA GLN A 215 -0.21 6.59 -32.56
C GLN A 215 1.18 6.27 -32.01
N GLN A 216 2.06 7.28 -31.97
CA GLN A 216 3.30 7.18 -31.22
C GLN A 216 2.95 7.04 -29.74
N PRO A 217 3.68 6.20 -28.97
CA PRO A 217 3.56 6.19 -27.52
C PRO A 217 3.87 7.61 -26.99
N PRO A 218 3.16 8.10 -25.95
CA PRO A 218 3.43 9.40 -25.40
C PRO A 218 4.88 9.49 -24.95
N VAL A 219 5.62 10.43 -25.54
CA VAL A 219 6.93 10.85 -25.07
C VAL A 219 6.68 11.66 -23.80
N PHE A 220 6.95 11.06 -22.63
CA PHE A 220 6.81 11.74 -21.35
C PHE A 220 8.08 12.56 -21.08
N ASP A 221 8.15 13.78 -21.63
CA ASP A 221 9.26 14.72 -21.37
C ASP A 221 9.16 15.39 -19.98
N MET A 222 8.14 15.08 -19.17
CA MET A 222 7.96 15.60 -17.82
C MET A 222 7.59 14.48 -16.83
N ILE A 223 8.15 14.55 -15.62
CA ILE A 223 7.82 13.64 -14.52
C ILE A 223 6.36 13.91 -14.09
N PRO A 224 5.49 12.89 -14.02
CA PRO A 224 4.09 13.07 -13.61
C PRO A 224 3.97 13.42 -12.12
N ASP A 225 2.92 14.17 -11.79
CA ASP A 225 2.59 14.49 -10.39
C ASP A 225 2.13 13.24 -9.63
N ILE A 226 2.58 13.08 -8.39
CA ILE A 226 2.36 11.88 -7.57
C ILE A 226 0.88 11.60 -7.33
N GLU A 227 0.07 12.65 -7.22
CA GLU A 227 -1.38 12.55 -6.99
C GLU A 227 -2.14 12.11 -8.26
N THR A 228 -1.48 12.14 -9.44
CA THR A 228 -2.08 11.74 -10.71
C THR A 228 -1.77 10.29 -11.10
N ILE A 229 -0.81 9.66 -10.42
CA ILE A 229 -0.39 8.29 -10.72
C ILE A 229 -1.34 7.30 -10.05
N PRO A 230 -1.83 6.27 -10.77
CA PRO A 230 -2.63 5.21 -10.17
C PRO A 230 -1.87 4.50 -9.04
N ARG A 231 -2.61 4.04 -8.03
CA ARG A 231 -2.06 3.24 -6.93
C ARG A 231 -1.30 2.01 -7.45
N PRO A 232 -0.30 1.49 -6.72
CA PRO A 232 0.43 0.28 -7.13
C PRO A 232 -0.51 -0.87 -7.53
N ASP A 233 -1.57 -1.11 -6.76
CA ASP A 233 -2.54 -2.19 -7.01
C ASP A 233 -3.27 -2.04 -8.35
N GLU A 234 -3.46 -0.81 -8.85
CA GLU A 234 -4.10 -0.53 -10.13
C GLU A 234 -3.09 -0.37 -11.27
N LEU A 235 -1.93 0.22 -10.95
CA LEU A 235 -0.81 0.43 -11.85
C LEU A 235 -0.29 -0.91 -12.38
N LEU A 236 -0.11 -1.88 -11.48
CA LEU A 236 0.48 -3.17 -11.79
C LEU A 236 -0.51 -4.18 -12.42
N LEU A 237 -1.79 -3.82 -12.51
CA LEU A 237 -2.80 -4.58 -13.28
C LEU A 237 -2.79 -4.25 -14.77
N LYS A 238 -2.04 -3.25 -15.20
CA LYS A 238 -1.88 -2.88 -16.60
C LYS A 238 -0.49 -3.29 -17.12
N PRO A 239 -0.36 -3.67 -18.40
CA PRO A 239 0.95 -3.93 -18.99
C PRO A 239 1.77 -2.62 -19.06
N PRO A 240 3.11 -2.71 -19.11
CA PRO A 240 3.91 -3.93 -19.21
C PRO A 240 4.05 -4.69 -17.89
N TYR A 241 3.77 -5.99 -17.93
CA TYR A 241 4.00 -6.88 -16.80
C TYR A 241 5.43 -7.39 -16.81
N HIS A 242 6.11 -7.30 -15.68
CA HIS A 242 7.48 -7.75 -15.51
C HIS A 242 7.50 -8.98 -14.59
N LEU A 243 8.31 -9.96 -14.94
CA LEU A 243 8.48 -11.18 -14.17
C LEU A 243 9.94 -11.59 -14.19
N ILE A 244 10.49 -11.92 -13.03
CA ILE A 244 11.87 -12.38 -12.86
C ILE A 244 11.83 -13.72 -12.14
N VAL A 245 12.43 -14.74 -12.74
CA VAL A 245 12.66 -16.03 -12.08
C VAL A 245 14.12 -16.08 -11.65
N ARG A 246 14.34 -16.44 -10.40
CA ARG A 246 15.67 -16.61 -9.81
C ARG A 246 15.78 -18.00 -9.19
N ASP A 247 16.77 -18.76 -9.60
CA ASP A 247 17.06 -20.05 -8.99
C ASP A 247 18.17 -19.93 -7.94
N PHE A 248 17.91 -20.47 -6.74
CA PHE A 248 18.87 -20.56 -5.66
C PHE A 248 19.21 -22.03 -5.45
N ASN A 249 20.46 -22.37 -5.78
CA ASN A 249 21.16 -23.60 -5.38
C ASN A 249 20.36 -24.92 -5.47
N SER A 250 19.58 -25.10 -6.54
CA SER A 250 18.74 -26.28 -6.83
C SER A 250 17.65 -26.62 -5.81
N SER A 251 17.61 -25.94 -4.66
CA SER A 251 16.70 -26.24 -3.54
C SER A 251 15.56 -25.25 -3.40
N SER A 252 15.68 -24.07 -4.02
CA SER A 252 14.67 -23.03 -3.95
C SER A 252 14.67 -22.17 -5.20
N THR A 253 13.49 -21.94 -5.77
CA THR A 253 13.30 -20.98 -6.86
C THR A 253 12.37 -19.85 -6.38
N GLU A 254 12.75 -18.61 -6.68
CA GLU A 254 11.97 -17.41 -6.41
C GLU A 254 11.43 -16.82 -7.72
N VAL A 255 10.18 -16.38 -7.70
CA VAL A 255 9.56 -15.65 -8.82
C VAL A 255 9.10 -14.30 -8.28
N GLN A 256 9.65 -13.23 -8.82
CA GLN A 256 9.18 -11.86 -8.58
C GLN A 256 8.32 -11.43 -9.77
N CYS A 257 7.17 -10.81 -9.52
CA CYS A 257 6.28 -10.40 -10.61
C CYS A 257 5.53 -9.13 -10.23
N SER A 258 5.41 -8.21 -11.17
CA SER A 258 4.57 -7.02 -11.00
C SER A 258 3.09 -7.39 -10.92
N HIS A 259 2.67 -8.45 -11.61
CA HIS A 259 1.26 -8.83 -11.74
C HIS A 259 0.85 -9.92 -10.74
N SER A 260 0.24 -9.51 -9.63
CA SER A 260 -0.21 -10.41 -8.54
C SER A 260 -1.07 -11.60 -9.01
N PRO A 261 -2.07 -11.46 -9.92
CA PRO A 261 -2.84 -12.59 -10.41
C PRO A 261 -2.01 -13.68 -11.11
N THR A 262 -0.89 -13.30 -11.75
CA THR A 262 0.05 -14.26 -12.34
C THR A 262 0.72 -15.11 -11.26
N LEU A 263 1.12 -14.50 -10.13
CA LEU A 263 1.71 -15.26 -9.01
C LEU A 263 0.69 -16.16 -8.33
N GLN A 264 -0.55 -15.70 -8.18
CA GLN A 264 -1.64 -16.52 -7.65
C GLN A 264 -1.89 -17.76 -8.52
N PHE A 265 -2.00 -17.57 -9.84
CA PHE A 265 -2.13 -18.67 -10.78
C PHE A 265 -0.98 -19.67 -10.67
N LEU A 266 0.27 -19.19 -10.63
CA LEU A 266 1.45 -20.06 -10.46
C LEU A 266 1.39 -20.81 -9.13
N SER A 267 1.09 -20.14 -8.02
CA SER A 267 0.95 -20.76 -6.70
C SER A 267 -0.08 -21.89 -6.73
N ASP A 268 -1.27 -21.62 -7.27
CA ASP A 268 -2.38 -22.57 -7.27
C ASP A 268 -2.10 -23.75 -8.20
N TYR A 269 -1.50 -23.50 -9.36
CA TYR A 269 -1.07 -24.55 -10.27
C TYR A 269 -0.02 -25.46 -9.61
N LEU A 270 1.02 -24.88 -9.01
CA LEU A 270 2.08 -25.65 -8.36
C LEU A 270 1.56 -26.45 -7.17
N LYS A 271 0.71 -25.86 -6.32
CA LYS A 271 0.09 -26.57 -5.19
C LYS A 271 -0.80 -27.71 -5.66
N LYS A 272 -1.57 -27.52 -6.72
CA LYS A 272 -2.43 -28.55 -7.31
C LYS A 272 -1.64 -29.76 -7.81
N TRP A 273 -0.45 -29.54 -8.37
CA TRP A 273 0.39 -30.59 -8.94
C TRP A 273 1.57 -31.02 -8.05
N ALA A 274 1.68 -30.47 -6.84
CA ALA A 274 2.70 -30.86 -5.88
C ALA A 274 2.44 -32.29 -5.40
N ARG A 275 3.46 -33.14 -5.50
CA ARG A 275 3.40 -34.50 -4.96
C ARG A 275 3.48 -34.48 -3.45
N THR A 276 2.95 -35.52 -2.82
CA THR A 276 3.02 -35.71 -1.38
C THR A 276 4.27 -36.50 -0.97
N ASN A 277 4.91 -36.09 0.12
CA ASN A 277 6.02 -36.81 0.74
C ASN A 277 5.52 -38.01 1.53
N HIS A 278 5.58 -39.19 0.94
CA HIS A 278 5.16 -40.42 1.62
C HIS A 278 6.16 -40.89 2.69
N ASN A 279 7.37 -40.31 2.74
CA ASN A 279 8.42 -40.68 3.69
C ASN A 279 8.27 -39.99 5.06
N ASN A 280 7.31 -39.07 5.20
CA ASN A 280 7.01 -38.39 6.47
C ASN A 280 5.59 -38.75 6.91
N THR A 281 5.42 -39.06 8.19
CA THR A 281 4.14 -39.46 8.80
C THR A 281 3.03 -38.43 8.55
N ASN A 282 3.39 -37.13 8.51
CA ASN A 282 2.45 -36.04 8.27
C ASN A 282 2.11 -35.82 6.79
N ARG A 283 2.75 -36.58 5.88
CA ARG A 283 2.54 -36.51 4.44
C ARG A 283 2.49 -35.06 3.89
N PRO A 284 3.50 -34.22 4.16
CA PRO A 284 3.55 -32.86 3.63
C PRO A 284 3.79 -32.86 2.11
N PRO A 285 3.49 -31.78 1.38
CA PRO A 285 3.92 -31.61 -0.01
C PRO A 285 5.45 -31.73 -0.17
N LEU A 286 5.92 -32.26 -1.31
CA LEU A 286 7.36 -32.34 -1.65
C LEU A 286 8.01 -30.97 -1.85
N ALA A 287 7.23 -30.02 -2.37
CA ALA A 287 7.64 -28.64 -2.56
C ALA A 287 6.70 -27.72 -1.80
N GLU A 288 7.27 -26.84 -0.99
CA GLU A 288 6.55 -25.78 -0.29
C GLU A 288 6.43 -24.56 -1.22
N VAL A 289 5.20 -24.08 -1.39
CA VAL A 289 4.88 -22.96 -2.28
C VAL A 289 4.29 -21.81 -1.47
N LYS A 290 5.00 -20.68 -1.39
CA LYS A 290 4.67 -19.53 -0.56
C LYS A 290 4.49 -18.26 -1.38
N LEU A 291 3.37 -17.56 -1.18
CA LEU A 291 3.15 -16.22 -1.70
C LEU A 291 3.56 -15.19 -0.64
N HIS A 292 4.26 -14.15 -1.07
CA HIS A 292 4.70 -13.05 -0.25
C HIS A 292 3.93 -11.79 -0.63
N GLN A 293 3.33 -11.16 0.37
CA GLN A 293 2.60 -9.91 0.18
C GLN A 293 3.59 -8.77 -0.03
N SER A 294 3.25 -7.87 -0.95
CA SER A 294 4.02 -6.66 -1.20
C SER A 294 3.94 -5.70 -0.03
N ALA A 295 5.03 -4.96 0.19
CA ALA A 295 5.07 -3.85 1.14
C ALA A 295 4.33 -2.61 0.61
N PHE A 296 3.97 -2.60 -0.68
CA PHE A 296 3.31 -1.50 -1.36
C PHE A 296 1.90 -1.91 -1.77
N GLY A 297 0.98 -0.96 -1.71
CA GLY A 297 -0.44 -1.23 -1.92
C GLY A 297 -1.22 -1.29 -0.62
N LEU A 298 -2.55 -1.24 -0.74
CA LEU A 298 -3.45 -1.28 0.41
C LEU A 298 -4.18 -2.63 0.50
N GLY A 299 -4.23 -3.39 -0.59
CA GLY A 299 -4.82 -4.73 -0.63
C GLY A 299 -3.83 -5.89 -0.43
N VAL A 300 -4.35 -7.12 -0.53
CA VAL A 300 -3.52 -8.33 -0.62
C VAL A 300 -2.95 -8.44 -2.02
N VAL A 301 -1.85 -7.73 -2.27
CA VAL A 301 -1.07 -7.80 -3.49
C VAL A 301 0.16 -8.65 -3.23
N TYR A 302 0.41 -9.63 -4.09
CA TYR A 302 1.62 -10.43 -4.04
C TYR A 302 2.61 -9.90 -5.09
N ASP A 303 3.86 -9.71 -4.68
CA ASP A 303 4.96 -9.34 -5.57
C ASP A 303 5.99 -10.46 -5.72
N ARG A 304 5.90 -11.50 -4.88
CA ARG A 304 6.84 -12.61 -4.87
C ARG A 304 6.19 -13.97 -4.54
N LEU A 305 6.69 -15.01 -5.19
CA LEU A 305 6.40 -16.43 -4.96
C LEU A 305 7.71 -17.18 -4.70
N THR A 306 7.75 -18.01 -3.68
CA THR A 306 8.90 -18.88 -3.37
C THR A 306 8.47 -20.34 -3.45
N VAL A 307 9.27 -21.16 -4.12
CA VAL A 307 9.12 -22.60 -4.21
C VAL A 307 10.37 -23.24 -3.62
N ALA A 308 10.25 -24.00 -2.53
CA ALA A 308 11.39 -24.60 -1.85
C ALA A 308 11.13 -26.07 -1.49
N THR A 309 12.18 -26.89 -1.50
CA THR A 309 12.15 -28.27 -1.01
C THR A 309 12.78 -28.34 0.38
N GLU A 310 12.09 -28.96 1.34
CA GLU A 310 12.54 -29.02 2.75
C GLU A 310 13.61 -30.10 3.01
N SER A 311 13.91 -30.96 2.03
CA SER A 311 14.60 -32.21 2.32
C SER A 311 16.13 -32.09 2.34
N ARG A 312 16.72 -32.30 3.52
CA ARG A 312 18.16 -32.51 3.70
C ARG A 312 18.63 -33.91 3.33
N TYR A 313 17.70 -34.85 3.13
CA TYR A 313 17.98 -36.29 3.01
C TYR A 313 17.55 -36.91 1.68
N THR A 314 16.76 -36.20 0.88
CA THR A 314 16.40 -36.61 -0.48
C THR A 314 16.88 -35.55 -1.45
N ALA A 315 17.63 -35.95 -2.48
CA ALA A 315 18.06 -35.08 -3.59
C ALA A 315 16.87 -34.64 -4.46
N GLN A 316 15.92 -33.94 -3.86
CA GLN A 316 14.79 -33.33 -4.54
C GLN A 316 15.19 -31.91 -4.88
N GLU A 317 15.15 -31.59 -6.16
CA GLU A 317 15.51 -30.28 -6.67
C GLU A 317 14.25 -29.59 -7.20
N VAL A 318 14.18 -28.29 -6.98
CA VAL A 318 13.17 -27.44 -7.61
C VAL A 318 13.73 -27.00 -8.95
N SER A 319 13.37 -27.70 -10.02
CA SER A 319 13.78 -27.27 -11.35
C SER A 319 12.96 -26.06 -11.80
N PRO A 320 13.58 -24.94 -12.23
CA PRO A 320 12.86 -23.78 -12.73
C PRO A 320 12.18 -24.08 -14.09
N THR A 321 12.57 -25.14 -14.80
CA THR A 321 12.09 -25.45 -16.17
C THR A 321 10.57 -25.51 -16.30
N MET A 322 9.88 -26.09 -15.31
CA MET A 322 8.41 -26.13 -15.29
C MET A 322 7.81 -24.73 -15.15
N LEU A 323 8.38 -23.89 -14.28
CA LEU A 323 7.97 -22.49 -14.12
C LEU A 323 8.17 -21.71 -15.43
N LEU A 324 9.35 -21.82 -16.04
CA LEU A 324 9.68 -21.16 -17.31
C LEU A 324 8.69 -21.58 -18.42
N SER A 325 8.37 -22.87 -18.50
CA SER A 325 7.40 -23.40 -19.48
C SER A 325 5.98 -22.85 -19.27
N LEU A 326 5.53 -22.67 -18.02
CA LEU A 326 4.24 -22.04 -17.72
C LEU A 326 4.24 -20.55 -18.08
N ILE A 327 5.33 -19.86 -17.76
CA ILE A 327 5.49 -18.42 -18.00
C ILE A 327 5.46 -18.10 -19.49
N GLU A 328 6.24 -18.81 -20.29
CA GLU A 328 6.32 -18.59 -21.73
C GLU A 328 5.15 -19.24 -22.48
N GLY A 329 4.92 -20.52 -22.24
CA GLY A 329 3.99 -21.33 -23.03
C GLY A 329 2.52 -21.10 -22.72
N VAL A 330 2.18 -20.86 -21.45
CA VAL A 330 0.78 -20.71 -21.01
C VAL A 330 0.42 -19.23 -20.81
N MET A 331 1.27 -18.49 -20.11
CA MET A 331 0.99 -17.10 -19.74
C MET A 331 1.48 -16.10 -20.81
N GLY A 332 2.21 -16.56 -21.82
CA GLY A 332 2.62 -15.75 -22.97
C GLY A 332 3.53 -14.58 -22.62
N TYR A 333 4.31 -14.70 -21.55
CA TYR A 333 5.41 -13.78 -21.28
C TYR A 333 6.55 -14.04 -22.28
N LYS A 334 7.26 -12.98 -22.68
CA LYS A 334 8.44 -13.08 -23.55
C LYS A 334 9.70 -12.90 -22.73
N MET A 335 10.67 -13.78 -22.89
CA MET A 335 12.00 -13.63 -22.27
C MET A 335 12.72 -12.41 -22.86
N ILE A 336 13.24 -11.55 -21.99
CA ILE A 336 14.05 -10.38 -22.36
C ILE A 336 15.53 -10.67 -22.14
N SER A 337 15.87 -11.28 -21.01
CA SER A 337 17.25 -11.61 -20.66
C SER A 337 17.33 -12.94 -19.92
N ASN A 338 18.49 -13.59 -20.03
CA ASN A 338 18.84 -14.80 -19.32
C ASN A 338 20.32 -14.72 -18.94
N ASP A 339 20.57 -14.62 -17.63
CA ASP A 339 21.90 -14.45 -17.05
C ASP A 339 22.24 -15.63 -16.11
N GLY A 340 21.94 -16.87 -16.52
CA GLY A 340 22.26 -18.08 -15.75
C GLY A 340 21.16 -18.42 -14.74
N PRO A 341 21.30 -18.12 -13.44
CA PRO A 341 20.24 -18.36 -12.46
C PRO A 341 19.10 -17.33 -12.54
N PHE A 342 19.14 -16.38 -13.48
CA PHE A 342 18.15 -15.33 -13.63
C PHE A 342 17.50 -15.36 -15.01
N TRP A 343 16.18 -15.37 -15.05
CA TRP A 343 15.41 -15.20 -16.28
C TRP A 343 14.44 -14.03 -16.12
N THR A 344 14.57 -13.04 -16.98
CA THR A 344 13.72 -11.85 -16.99
C THR A 344 12.73 -11.93 -18.13
N PHE A 345 11.48 -11.66 -17.83
CA PHE A 345 10.36 -11.76 -18.73
C PHE A 345 9.54 -10.48 -18.73
N ARG A 346 8.93 -10.18 -19.87
CA ARG A 346 7.95 -9.10 -20.02
C ARG A 346 6.78 -9.51 -20.87
N ARG A 347 5.62 -8.99 -20.51
CA ARG A 347 4.38 -9.13 -21.27
C ARG A 347 3.74 -7.77 -21.47
N ASP A 348 3.65 -7.34 -22.73
CA ASP A 348 3.05 -6.06 -23.11
C ASP A 348 1.55 -6.14 -23.41
N VAL A 349 0.99 -7.36 -23.40
CA VAL A 349 -0.42 -7.60 -23.74
C VAL A 349 -1.22 -7.89 -22.48
N GLU A 350 -2.34 -7.20 -22.30
CA GLU A 350 -3.27 -7.43 -21.18
C GLU A 350 -3.75 -8.90 -21.10
N PHE A 351 -4.11 -9.33 -19.89
CA PHE A 351 -4.80 -10.60 -19.71
C PHE A 351 -6.29 -10.42 -20.01
N LYS A 352 -6.82 -11.16 -20.99
CA LYS A 352 -8.26 -11.21 -21.24
C LYS A 352 -8.93 -11.97 -20.11
N SER A 353 -9.95 -11.37 -19.48
CA SER A 353 -10.77 -12.07 -18.49
C SER A 353 -11.46 -13.26 -19.17
N SER A 354 -11.10 -14.48 -18.75
CA SER A 354 -11.82 -15.69 -19.13
C SER A 354 -13.17 -15.70 -18.40
N ARG A 355 -14.19 -15.09 -19.00
CA ARG A 355 -15.58 -15.39 -18.64
C ARG A 355 -15.95 -16.70 -19.32
N TYR A 356 -15.86 -17.79 -18.58
CA TYR A 356 -16.60 -19.02 -18.83
C TYR A 356 -17.44 -19.34 -17.61
#